data_AF-A0A3N1SK22-F1
#
_entry.id   AF-A0A3N1SK22-F1
#
_cell.length_a   1.000
_cell.length_b   1.000
_cell.length_c   1.000
_cell.angle_alpha   90.00
_cell.angle_beta   90.00
_cell.angle_gamma   90.00
#
_symmetry.space_group_name_H-M   'P 1'
#
loop_
_entity.id
_entity.type
_entity.pdbx_description
1 polymer ?
#
loop_
_entity_poly.entity_id
_entity_poly.type
_entity_poly.pdbx_seq_one_letter_code
_entity_poly.pdbx_strand_id
1 'polypeptide(L)'
;MTSSYAEVRGVRMTAGGRNRSTDPERGAGYGEQGARSGVGVNSSFTPSCAVHWSTIVTFCRLCHTVRNASHDHHGSYPLVETLVRRMFTKLTGLAAVTLLGFTLAQPAQAGQHTPGTGRTAAVAPAYFEMTDGYSERNLVVKLVKEEQIQHARQLVGGETSERPHVIGRIVKHPAEYNRLYSFHYDPESVSFFDYAIEVCDATLSYTEDHLDEVGGPFLPGRIHCPWNSRLVREVTAP
;
A
#
# COMPACT_ATOMS: atom_id res chain seq x y z
N MET A 1 7.33 56.39 -15.00
CA MET A 1 7.22 56.43 -16.47
C MET A 1 8.55 56.01 -17.06
N THR A 2 8.65 54.75 -17.52
CA THR A 2 9.47 54.30 -18.66
C THR A 2 9.28 52.78 -18.77
N SER A 3 8.43 52.42 -19.74
CA SER A 3 8.19 51.07 -20.24
C SER A 3 9.29 50.70 -21.21
N SER A 4 9.85 49.50 -21.14
CA SER A 4 10.65 48.92 -22.23
C SER A 4 10.36 47.42 -22.35
N TYR A 5 9.87 47.09 -23.54
CA TYR A 5 9.56 45.78 -24.08
C TYR A 5 10.81 44.89 -24.23
N ALA A 6 10.63 43.58 -24.09
CA ALA A 6 11.46 42.59 -24.79
C ALA A 6 10.62 41.36 -25.15
N GLU A 7 10.21 41.34 -26.41
CA GLU A 7 9.60 40.27 -27.18
C GLU A 7 10.66 39.21 -27.53
N VAL A 8 10.41 37.93 -27.27
CA VAL A 8 11.18 36.83 -27.90
C VAL A 8 10.22 35.85 -28.56
N ARG A 9 10.50 35.69 -29.85
CA ARG A 9 9.73 35.04 -30.90
C ARG A 9 9.67 33.52 -30.72
N GLY A 10 8.55 32.97 -31.16
CA GLY A 10 8.32 31.54 -31.28
C GLY A 10 9.19 30.86 -32.34
N VAL A 11 9.38 29.56 -32.13
CA VAL A 11 9.84 28.62 -33.15
C VAL A 11 8.75 27.56 -33.29
N ARG A 12 8.20 27.49 -34.51
CA ARG A 12 7.20 26.53 -34.97
C ARG A 12 7.87 25.71 -36.07
N MET A 13 8.14 24.44 -35.81
CA MET A 13 8.50 23.42 -36.81
C MET A 13 8.16 22.05 -36.21
N THR A 14 7.67 21.02 -36.88
CA THR A 14 6.97 20.80 -38.16
C THR A 14 6.44 19.36 -38.05
N ALA A 15 5.22 19.10 -38.49
CA ALA A 15 4.67 17.76 -38.63
C ALA A 15 5.26 17.05 -39.87
N GLY A 16 5.51 15.75 -39.74
CA GLY A 16 5.88 14.81 -40.80
C GLY A 16 6.44 13.56 -40.14
N GLY A 17 6.12 12.33 -40.51
CA GLY A 17 5.33 11.76 -41.59
C GLY A 17 5.41 10.24 -41.38
N ARG A 18 4.41 9.54 -41.91
CA ARG A 18 4.18 8.09 -41.80
C ARG A 18 5.43 7.27 -42.14
N ASN A 19 5.59 6.11 -41.49
CA ASN A 19 5.81 4.88 -42.25
C ASN A 19 5.24 3.65 -41.53
N ARG A 20 4.34 3.01 -42.26
CA ARG A 20 3.72 1.71 -42.02
C ARG A 20 4.57 0.72 -42.83
N SER A 21 5.20 -0.26 -42.19
CA SER A 21 5.69 -1.46 -42.88
C SER A 21 5.20 -2.68 -42.14
N THR A 22 4.25 -3.34 -42.78
CA THR A 22 3.91 -4.74 -42.67
C THR A 22 5.13 -5.61 -42.97
N ASP A 23 5.39 -6.66 -42.18
CA ASP A 23 5.42 -8.03 -42.73
C ASP A 23 5.51 -9.11 -41.64
N PRO A 24 5.13 -10.38 -41.96
CA PRO A 24 4.69 -11.39 -41.01
C PRO A 24 5.69 -12.56 -40.83
N GLU A 25 5.37 -13.41 -39.84
CA GLU A 25 5.65 -14.85 -39.72
C GLU A 25 6.96 -15.48 -40.27
N ARG A 26 7.76 -16.01 -39.34
CA ARG A 26 8.53 -17.27 -39.43
C ARG A 26 8.99 -17.59 -38.00
N GLY A 27 8.87 -18.79 -37.43
CA GLY A 27 8.73 -20.13 -37.99
C GLY A 27 9.53 -21.03 -37.05
N ALA A 28 8.90 -22.10 -36.57
CA ALA A 28 9.46 -23.07 -35.63
C ALA A 28 10.75 -23.72 -36.13
N GLY A 29 11.62 -24.11 -35.19
CA GLY A 29 12.82 -24.91 -35.46
C GLY A 29 13.30 -25.64 -34.20
N TYR A 30 12.76 -26.86 -34.00
CA TYR A 30 13.37 -27.89 -33.16
C TYR A 30 14.73 -28.31 -33.77
N GLY A 31 15.76 -28.45 -32.93
CA GLY A 31 17.08 -28.91 -33.33
C GLY A 31 17.79 -29.57 -32.17
N GLU A 32 17.64 -30.89 -32.10
CA GLU A 32 18.28 -31.81 -31.18
C GLU A 32 19.68 -32.22 -31.72
N GLN A 33 20.53 -32.71 -30.81
CA GLN A 33 21.76 -33.51 -31.02
C GLN A 33 23.12 -32.80 -31.07
N GLY A 34 24.06 -33.34 -30.29
CA GLY A 34 25.48 -33.34 -30.66
C GLY A 34 26.47 -33.21 -29.52
N ALA A 35 26.70 -34.29 -28.77
CA ALA A 35 27.84 -34.46 -27.87
C ALA A 35 29.19 -34.22 -28.56
N ARG A 36 30.15 -33.60 -27.88
CA ARG A 36 31.58 -33.85 -28.11
C ARG A 36 32.45 -33.50 -26.89
N SER A 37 33.16 -34.53 -26.45
CA SER A 37 34.23 -34.57 -25.47
C SER A 37 35.43 -33.73 -25.89
N GLY A 38 36.14 -33.14 -24.93
CA GLY A 38 37.40 -32.44 -25.16
C GLY A 38 38.18 -32.25 -23.86
N VAL A 39 39.14 -33.13 -23.65
CA VAL A 39 40.12 -33.19 -22.55
C VAL A 39 41.19 -32.11 -22.72
N GLY A 40 41.67 -31.52 -21.62
CA GLY A 40 42.95 -30.80 -21.62
C GLY A 40 43.15 -29.84 -20.46
N VAL A 41 43.53 -30.35 -19.27
CA VAL A 41 44.24 -29.54 -18.26
C VAL A 41 45.48 -30.29 -17.83
N ASN A 42 46.63 -29.64 -18.06
CA ASN A 42 47.95 -30.09 -17.68
C ASN A 42 48.66 -28.88 -17.07
N SER A 43 48.98 -28.92 -15.78
CA SER A 43 50.20 -28.34 -15.22
C SER A 43 50.25 -28.55 -13.70
N SER A 44 51.10 -29.52 -13.37
CA SER A 44 51.80 -29.81 -12.13
C SER A 44 52.27 -28.56 -11.37
N PHE A 45 52.10 -28.55 -10.04
CA PHE A 45 53.13 -28.10 -9.09
C PHE A 45 52.80 -28.62 -7.68
N THR A 46 53.71 -29.43 -7.14
CA THR A 46 53.87 -29.84 -5.73
C THR A 46 55.38 -29.77 -5.44
N PRO A 47 55.90 -29.97 -4.21
CA PRO A 47 55.32 -29.94 -2.86
C PRO A 47 56.21 -29.20 -1.81
N SER A 48 55.77 -29.26 -0.54
CA SER A 48 56.58 -29.53 0.68
C SER A 48 57.00 -28.40 1.64
N CYS A 49 56.39 -28.50 2.84
CA CYS A 49 56.99 -28.58 4.18
C CYS A 49 57.53 -27.31 4.90
N ALA A 50 56.88 -26.96 6.02
CA ALA A 50 57.46 -26.72 7.37
C ALA A 50 56.34 -26.24 8.33
N VAL A 51 55.67 -27.10 9.11
CA VAL A 51 55.94 -27.48 10.52
C VAL A 51 56.29 -26.31 11.48
N HIS A 52 55.32 -25.89 12.32
CA HIS A 52 55.49 -25.59 13.76
C HIS A 52 54.09 -25.38 14.38
N TRP A 53 53.46 -26.37 15.03
CA TRP A 53 53.48 -26.66 16.48
C TRP A 53 53.12 -25.47 17.39
N SER A 54 51.99 -25.65 18.11
CA SER A 54 51.66 -25.20 19.48
C SER A 54 52.05 -23.78 19.88
N THR A 55 51.18 -22.90 20.35
CA THR A 55 50.26 -23.06 21.49
C THR A 55 49.51 -21.73 21.62
N ILE A 56 48.17 -21.73 21.68
CA ILE A 56 47.32 -20.91 22.57
C ILE A 56 45.95 -21.60 22.54
N VAL A 57 45.80 -22.50 23.50
CA VAL A 57 44.50 -22.89 24.05
C VAL A 57 44.18 -21.83 25.11
N THR A 58 42.92 -21.41 25.15
CA THR A 58 42.14 -20.92 26.32
C THR A 58 41.43 -19.61 25.99
N PHE A 59 40.25 -19.71 25.38
CA PHE A 59 38.99 -19.19 25.94
C PHE A 59 37.84 -19.62 25.01
N CYS A 60 37.52 -20.92 25.05
CA CYS A 60 36.27 -21.46 24.53
C CYS A 60 35.72 -22.42 25.58
N ARG A 61 35.11 -21.86 26.62
CA ARG A 61 34.34 -22.59 27.64
C ARG A 61 33.56 -21.60 28.50
N LEU A 62 32.36 -21.25 28.07
CA LEU A 62 31.21 -20.93 28.93
C LEU A 62 30.05 -20.48 28.03
N CYS A 63 29.23 -21.46 27.61
CA CYS A 63 27.78 -21.35 27.44
C CYS A 63 27.28 -22.63 26.76
N HIS A 64 27.38 -23.75 27.46
CA HIS A 64 26.71 -24.99 27.06
C HIS A 64 26.19 -25.75 28.28
N THR A 65 25.36 -25.09 29.10
CA THR A 65 24.52 -25.80 30.07
C THR A 65 23.27 -24.98 30.41
N VAL A 66 22.24 -25.00 29.56
CA VAL A 66 20.85 -25.08 30.06
C VAL A 66 20.06 -25.90 29.05
N ARG A 67 20.01 -27.20 29.33
CA ARG A 67 19.17 -28.20 28.68
C ARG A 67 17.95 -28.38 29.60
N ASN A 68 16.76 -28.40 29.02
CA ASN A 68 15.50 -28.90 29.57
C ASN A 68 14.97 -28.32 30.90
N ALA A 69 13.99 -27.43 30.77
CA ALA A 69 12.80 -27.45 31.63
C ALA A 69 11.55 -27.43 30.72
N SER A 70 11.22 -28.61 30.21
CA SER A 70 9.88 -28.92 29.72
C SER A 70 8.98 -29.03 30.94
N HIS A 71 8.17 -28.02 31.21
CA HIS A 71 7.06 -28.12 32.14
C HIS A 71 5.77 -28.02 31.36
N ASP A 72 5.05 -29.14 31.34
CA ASP A 72 3.67 -29.27 30.92
C ASP A 72 2.79 -28.25 31.65
N HIS A 73 2.26 -27.30 30.89
CA HIS A 73 1.03 -26.63 31.27
C HIS A 73 -0.06 -27.01 30.28
N HIS A 74 -0.69 -28.15 30.58
CA HIS A 74 -2.08 -28.43 30.23
C HIS A 74 -2.97 -27.38 30.91
N GLY A 75 -3.12 -26.23 30.23
CA GLY A 75 -4.15 -25.25 30.52
C GLY A 75 -5.44 -25.67 29.86
N SER A 76 -6.23 -26.45 30.57
CA SER A 76 -7.65 -26.70 30.27
C SER A 76 -8.36 -25.37 29.97
N TYR A 77 -9.04 -25.30 28.84
CA TYR A 77 -10.04 -24.26 28.59
C TYR A 77 -11.35 -24.69 29.27
N PRO A 78 -11.78 -24.09 30.39
CA PRO A 78 -13.17 -24.16 30.77
C PRO A 78 -13.95 -23.16 29.92
N LEU A 79 -14.90 -23.72 29.18
CA LEU A 79 -16.17 -23.12 28.80
C LEU A 79 -16.57 -21.97 29.75
N VAL A 80 -16.57 -20.74 29.23
CA VAL A 80 -17.42 -19.66 29.73
C VAL A 80 -18.41 -19.30 28.64
N GLU A 81 -19.20 -20.31 28.29
CA GLU A 81 -20.58 -20.09 27.90
C GLU A 81 -21.32 -19.44 29.09
N THR A 82 -22.12 -18.43 28.80
CA THR A 82 -23.27 -18.00 29.62
C THR A 82 -23.00 -17.15 30.86
N LEU A 83 -22.85 -15.83 30.68
CA LEU A 83 -23.40 -14.76 31.54
C LEU A 83 -23.00 -13.44 30.86
N VAL A 84 -23.84 -12.73 30.10
CA VAL A 84 -24.72 -11.67 30.62
C VAL A 84 -25.96 -11.59 29.72
N ARG A 85 -26.93 -12.45 30.02
CA ARG A 85 -28.35 -12.23 29.72
C ARG A 85 -29.06 -12.21 31.06
N ARG A 86 -29.15 -11.04 31.68
CA ARG A 86 -30.12 -10.68 32.74
C ARG A 86 -29.67 -9.41 33.44
N MET A 87 -30.03 -8.26 32.88
CA MET A 87 -30.64 -7.19 33.66
C MET A 87 -31.68 -6.52 32.74
N PHE A 88 -32.75 -6.00 33.32
CA PHE A 88 -33.95 -5.46 32.66
C PHE A 88 -35.03 -6.48 32.29
N THR A 89 -35.58 -7.15 33.30
CA THR A 89 -37.03 -7.35 33.33
C THR A 89 -37.52 -7.36 34.77
N LYS A 90 -38.27 -6.31 35.15
CA LYS A 90 -39.59 -6.33 35.83
C LYS A 90 -39.82 -5.06 36.65
N LEU A 91 -40.74 -4.23 36.16
CA LEU A 91 -41.84 -3.70 36.96
C LEU A 91 -42.93 -3.21 36.01
N THR A 92 -43.88 -4.11 35.78
CA THR A 92 -45.24 -3.82 35.35
C THR A 92 -45.99 -3.12 36.47
N GLY A 93 -46.73 -2.05 36.15
CA GLY A 93 -47.71 -1.44 37.05
C GLY A 93 -48.61 -0.45 36.31
N LEU A 94 -49.86 -0.86 36.09
CA LEU A 94 -50.96 -0.10 35.46
C LEU A 94 -51.43 1.09 36.32
N ALA A 95 -51.79 2.21 35.67
CA ALA A 95 -52.96 3.05 35.95
C ALA A 95 -53.04 4.15 34.85
N ALA A 96 -53.99 4.07 33.92
CA ALA A 96 -55.32 4.71 33.97
C ALA A 96 -55.32 6.21 33.54
N VAL A 97 -55.71 6.39 32.26
CA VAL A 97 -56.40 7.51 31.60
C VAL A 97 -56.59 8.82 32.38
N THR A 98 -56.07 9.93 31.83
CA THR A 98 -56.77 11.22 31.78
C THR A 98 -56.59 11.87 30.40
N LEU A 99 -57.71 12.02 29.69
CA LEU A 99 -57.86 12.86 28.50
C LEU A 99 -57.93 14.32 28.95
N LEU A 100 -56.95 15.14 28.55
CA LEU A 100 -57.08 16.60 28.50
C LEU A 100 -56.30 17.09 27.28
N GLY A 101 -57.06 17.54 26.27
CA GLY A 101 -56.52 18.15 25.07
C GLY A 101 -55.86 19.49 25.38
N PHE A 102 -54.61 19.62 24.98
CA PHE A 102 -53.97 20.91 24.72
C PHE A 102 -53.62 20.96 23.24
N THR A 103 -54.53 21.54 22.46
CA THR A 103 -54.23 22.07 21.12
C THR A 103 -53.58 23.44 21.29
N LEU A 104 -52.25 23.50 21.34
CA LEU A 104 -51.50 24.74 21.11
C LEU A 104 -50.28 24.45 20.23
N ALA A 105 -50.41 24.93 18.99
CA ALA A 105 -49.38 25.30 18.01
C ALA A 105 -47.98 24.70 18.22
N GLN A 106 -47.67 23.66 17.44
CA GLN A 106 -46.29 23.42 17.04
C GLN A 106 -45.80 24.67 16.30
N PRO A 107 -44.72 25.36 16.73
CA PRO A 107 -43.97 26.15 15.77
C PRO A 107 -43.46 25.12 14.76
N ALA A 108 -43.96 25.21 13.53
CA ALA A 108 -43.31 24.59 12.40
C ALA A 108 -41.90 25.20 12.31
N GLN A 109 -40.95 24.64 13.06
CA GLN A 109 -39.55 24.72 12.70
C GLN A 109 -39.42 23.83 11.48
N ALA A 110 -39.86 24.36 10.33
CA ALA A 110 -39.25 24.08 9.07
C ALA A 110 -37.79 24.52 9.24
N GLY A 111 -36.99 23.66 9.88
CA GLY A 111 -35.55 23.73 9.78
C GLY A 111 -35.29 23.75 8.29
N GLN A 112 -34.83 24.89 7.82
CA GLN A 112 -34.36 25.05 6.46
C GLN A 112 -33.24 24.02 6.30
N HIS A 113 -33.59 22.83 5.80
CA HIS A 113 -32.72 22.07 4.96
C HIS A 113 -32.56 22.92 3.71
N THR A 114 -31.80 24.01 3.83
CA THR A 114 -30.98 24.46 2.74
C THR A 114 -30.23 23.20 2.35
N PRO A 115 -30.36 22.69 1.12
CA PRO A 115 -29.31 21.86 0.58
C PRO A 115 -28.13 22.83 0.53
N GLY A 116 -27.42 22.95 1.65
CA GLY A 116 -26.05 23.33 1.65
C GLY A 116 -25.43 22.25 0.79
N THR A 117 -25.33 22.53 -0.50
CA THR A 117 -24.18 22.10 -1.26
C THR A 117 -23.02 22.66 -0.45
N GLY A 118 -22.60 21.88 0.54
CA GLY A 118 -21.35 22.06 1.24
C GLY A 118 -20.33 21.90 0.14
N ARG A 119 -20.04 23.01 -0.55
CA ARG A 119 -18.76 23.15 -1.19
C ARG A 119 -17.82 23.22 -0.01
N THR A 120 -17.41 22.04 0.47
CA THR A 120 -16.11 21.88 1.09
C THR A 120 -15.18 22.76 0.26
N ALA A 121 -14.58 23.77 0.88
CA ALA A 121 -13.63 24.63 0.18
C ALA A 121 -12.71 23.70 -0.60
N ALA A 122 -12.59 23.91 -1.91
CA ALA A 122 -11.82 23.00 -2.75
C ALA A 122 -10.37 23.05 -2.27
N VAL A 123 -9.94 21.99 -1.62
CA VAL A 123 -8.57 21.85 -1.12
C VAL A 123 -7.68 21.50 -2.30
N ALA A 124 -6.51 22.13 -2.36
CA ALA A 124 -5.51 21.80 -3.36
C ALA A 124 -5.03 20.36 -3.18
N PRO A 125 -4.94 19.54 -4.24
CA PRO A 125 -4.41 18.20 -4.14
C PRO A 125 -3.00 18.20 -3.53
N ALA A 126 -2.72 17.19 -2.71
CA ALA A 126 -1.39 16.96 -2.15
C ALA A 126 -0.83 15.62 -2.63
N TYR A 127 0.49 15.51 -2.67
CA TYR A 127 1.19 14.37 -3.24
C TYR A 127 2.16 13.82 -2.20
N PHE A 128 2.19 12.50 -2.05
CA PHE A 128 3.03 11.83 -1.06
C PHE A 128 3.79 10.68 -1.69
N GLU A 129 5.07 10.56 -1.36
CA GLU A 129 5.81 9.33 -1.67
C GLU A 129 5.39 8.23 -0.70
N MET A 130 5.12 7.06 -1.25
CA MET A 130 4.76 5.85 -0.54
C MET A 130 5.73 4.72 -0.92
N THR A 131 6.18 4.00 0.08
CA THR A 131 6.93 2.75 -0.09
C THR A 131 6.11 1.60 0.48
N ASP A 132 6.23 0.41 -0.08
CA ASP A 132 5.71 -0.84 0.47
C ASP A 132 6.76 -1.61 1.30
N GLY A 133 7.97 -1.07 1.46
CA GLY A 133 9.08 -1.71 2.15
C GLY A 133 9.80 -2.84 1.39
N TYR A 134 9.34 -3.22 0.20
CA TYR A 134 9.92 -4.33 -0.58
C TYR A 134 10.35 -3.91 -1.98
N SER A 135 9.64 -2.97 -2.59
CA SER A 135 9.91 -2.48 -3.93
C SER A 135 11.07 -1.48 -3.92
N GLU A 136 11.91 -1.54 -4.96
CA GLU A 136 13.07 -0.66 -5.10
C GLU A 136 12.70 0.82 -5.33
N ARG A 137 11.48 1.06 -5.81
CA ARG A 137 10.98 2.38 -6.19
C ARG A 137 9.77 2.75 -5.34
N ASN A 138 9.66 4.03 -5.02
CA ASN A 138 8.48 4.57 -4.33
C ASN A 138 7.42 4.99 -5.35
N LEU A 139 6.16 4.80 -4.98
CA LEU A 139 5.01 5.28 -5.75
C LEU A 139 4.57 6.64 -5.19
N VAL A 140 4.15 7.56 -6.07
CA VAL A 140 3.55 8.83 -5.64
C VAL A 140 2.03 8.71 -5.59
N VAL A 141 1.47 8.95 -4.41
CA VAL A 141 0.04 8.95 -4.13
C VAL A 141 -0.50 10.37 -4.19
N LYS A 142 -1.55 10.60 -4.99
CA LYS A 142 -2.28 11.88 -5.03
C LYS A 142 -3.49 11.79 -4.10
N LEU A 143 -3.60 12.73 -3.17
CA LEU A 143 -4.74 12.88 -2.25
C LEU A 143 -5.53 14.14 -2.61
N VAL A 144 -6.85 14.03 -2.59
CA VAL A 144 -7.78 15.13 -2.95
C VAL A 144 -8.82 15.43 -1.87
N LYS A 145 -8.94 14.55 -0.86
CA LYS A 145 -9.86 14.73 0.26
C LYS A 145 -9.11 15.34 1.45
N GLU A 146 -9.67 16.42 2.00
CA GLU A 146 -9.03 17.19 3.08
C GLU A 146 -8.67 16.30 4.28
N GLU A 147 -9.58 15.42 4.70
CA GLU A 147 -9.33 14.54 5.84
C GLU A 147 -8.18 13.57 5.59
N GLN A 148 -8.01 13.09 4.36
CA GLN A 148 -6.93 12.19 3.99
C GLN A 148 -5.60 12.95 3.86
N ILE A 149 -5.63 14.18 3.35
CA ILE A 149 -4.45 15.05 3.27
C ILE A 149 -3.93 15.38 4.67
N GLN A 150 -4.83 15.74 5.60
CA GLN A 150 -4.45 16.04 6.98
C GLN A 150 -3.93 14.79 7.70
N HIS A 151 -4.57 13.64 7.53
CA HIS A 151 -4.08 12.36 8.09
C HIS A 151 -2.69 12.00 7.55
N ALA A 152 -2.47 12.15 6.24
CA ALA A 152 -1.18 11.90 5.61
C ALA A 152 -0.07 12.78 6.17
N ARG A 153 -0.35 14.06 6.41
CA ARG A 153 0.60 14.99 7.04
C ARG A 153 0.90 14.57 8.48
N GLN A 154 -0.11 14.16 9.24
CA GLN A 154 0.07 13.66 10.60
C GLN A 154 0.92 12.38 10.66
N LEU A 155 0.78 11.48 9.69
CA LEU A 155 1.61 10.28 9.58
C LEU A 155 3.07 10.64 9.29
N VAL A 156 3.31 11.55 8.33
CA VAL A 156 4.66 11.96 7.92
C VAL A 156 5.34 12.82 8.99
N GLY A 157 4.60 13.67 9.70
CA GLY A 157 5.11 14.48 10.81
C GLY A 157 5.27 13.71 12.11
N GLY A 158 4.73 12.49 12.20
CA GLY A 158 4.80 11.64 13.38
C GLY A 158 3.81 12.03 14.49
N GLU A 159 2.81 12.86 14.18
CA GLU A 159 1.74 13.21 15.13
C GLU A 159 0.75 12.06 15.35
N THR A 160 0.65 11.11 14.40
CA THR A 160 -0.17 9.90 14.56
C THR A 160 0.55 8.66 14.04
N SER A 161 0.21 7.52 14.64
CA SER A 161 0.58 6.18 14.16
C SER A 161 -0.65 5.33 13.80
N GLU A 162 -1.85 5.91 13.89
CA GLU A 162 -3.10 5.24 13.55
C GLU A 162 -3.26 5.17 12.04
N ARG A 163 -3.79 4.04 11.54
CA ARG A 163 -4.03 3.78 10.13
C ARG A 163 -2.83 4.18 9.26
N PRO A 164 -1.67 3.54 9.41
CA PRO A 164 -0.45 3.97 8.72
C PRO A 164 -0.38 3.52 7.25
N HIS A 165 -1.20 2.54 6.87
CA HIS A 165 -1.13 1.88 5.58
C HIS A 165 -2.09 2.50 4.57
N VAL A 166 -1.69 2.53 3.30
CA VAL A 166 -2.46 3.13 2.20
C VAL A 166 -3.27 2.06 1.48
N ILE A 167 -4.56 2.33 1.29
CA ILE A 167 -5.45 1.53 0.45
C ILE A 167 -6.05 2.41 -0.64
N GLY A 168 -6.21 1.84 -1.82
CA GLY A 168 -6.88 2.54 -2.92
C GLY A 168 -7.26 1.60 -4.06
N ARG A 169 -7.96 2.18 -5.03
CA ARG A 169 -8.28 1.51 -6.29
C ARG A 169 -7.21 1.83 -7.32
N ILE A 170 -6.67 0.81 -7.98
CA ILE A 170 -5.72 0.98 -9.07
C ILE A 170 -6.43 1.47 -10.34
N VAL A 171 -5.80 2.45 -10.99
CA VAL A 171 -6.00 2.83 -12.38
C VAL A 171 -4.78 2.33 -13.17
N LYS A 172 -5.02 1.45 -14.16
CA LYS A 172 -4.00 0.77 -14.98
C LYS A 172 -3.42 1.68 -16.07
N HIS A 173 -3.05 2.90 -15.71
CA HIS A 173 -2.40 3.88 -16.57
C HIS A 173 -1.37 4.68 -15.77
N PRO A 174 -0.25 5.09 -16.39
CA PRO A 174 0.70 5.98 -15.73
C PRO A 174 0.06 7.35 -15.50
N ALA A 175 0.43 7.99 -14.40
CA ALA A 175 0.12 9.40 -14.16
C ALA A 175 1.38 10.25 -14.34
N GLU A 176 1.23 11.51 -14.75
CA GLU A 176 2.36 12.44 -14.93
C GLU A 176 3.20 12.59 -13.66
N TYR A 177 2.56 12.49 -12.49
CA TYR A 177 3.20 12.54 -11.19
C TYR A 177 3.80 11.21 -10.70
N ASN A 178 3.54 10.10 -11.40
CA ASN A 178 3.95 8.76 -11.01
C ASN A 178 4.56 7.98 -12.19
N ARG A 179 5.61 8.53 -12.80
CA ARG A 179 6.22 7.98 -14.04
C ARG A 179 7.00 6.68 -13.85
N LEU A 180 7.24 6.25 -12.61
CA LEU A 180 8.00 5.04 -12.30
C LEU A 180 7.17 3.76 -12.36
N TYR A 181 5.85 3.89 -12.41
CA TYR A 181 4.88 2.79 -12.46
C TYR A 181 3.91 3.00 -13.61
N SER A 182 3.43 1.91 -14.19
CA SER A 182 2.41 1.91 -15.25
C SER A 182 0.99 2.06 -14.70
N PHE A 183 0.86 2.29 -13.39
CA PHE A 183 -0.40 2.49 -12.69
C PHE A 183 -0.32 3.63 -11.66
N HIS A 184 -1.49 4.07 -11.18
CA HIS A 184 -1.62 4.96 -10.03
C HIS A 184 -2.89 4.64 -9.25
N TYR A 185 -3.04 5.17 -8.04
CA TYR A 185 -4.33 5.12 -7.34
C TYR A 185 -5.31 6.17 -7.88
N ASP A 186 -6.56 5.77 -8.05
CA ASP A 186 -7.68 6.70 -8.20
C ASP A 186 -7.73 7.64 -6.98
N PRO A 187 -7.48 8.95 -7.14
CA PRO A 187 -7.38 9.88 -6.02
C PRO A 187 -8.62 9.91 -5.13
N GLU A 188 -9.80 9.65 -5.69
CA GLU A 188 -11.06 9.64 -4.93
C GLU A 188 -11.24 8.38 -4.08
N SER A 189 -10.44 7.35 -4.31
CA SER A 189 -10.53 6.07 -3.61
C SER A 189 -9.54 5.91 -2.47
N VAL A 190 -8.52 6.78 -2.40
CA VAL A 190 -7.43 6.62 -1.42
C VAL A 190 -7.94 6.83 0.01
N SER A 191 -7.55 5.93 0.89
CA SER A 191 -7.82 5.96 2.32
C SER A 191 -6.67 5.28 3.08
N PHE A 192 -6.76 5.28 4.41
CA PHE A 192 -5.78 4.62 5.28
C PHE A 192 -6.43 3.59 6.21
N PHE A 193 -5.67 2.56 6.59
CA PHE A 193 -6.13 1.44 7.42
C PHE A 193 -5.06 0.96 8.41
N ASP A 194 -5.50 0.31 9.50
CA ASP A 194 -4.62 -0.29 10.52
C ASP A 194 -4.18 -1.71 10.15
N TYR A 195 -5.11 -2.53 9.66
CA TYR A 195 -4.87 -3.91 9.24
C TYR A 195 -5.71 -4.24 8.00
N ALA A 196 -5.15 -5.01 7.06
CA ALA A 196 -5.85 -5.46 5.86
C ALA A 196 -6.36 -6.91 6.04
N ILE A 197 -7.25 -7.33 5.15
CA ILE A 197 -7.58 -8.75 4.97
C ILE A 197 -7.02 -9.16 3.61
N GLU A 198 -6.33 -10.30 3.60
CA GLU A 198 -5.35 -10.88 2.65
C GLU A 198 -5.61 -10.80 1.13
N VAL A 199 -6.72 -10.23 0.65
CA VAL A 199 -7.08 -10.27 -0.79
C VAL A 199 -6.51 -9.09 -1.58
N CYS A 200 -6.25 -7.95 -0.94
CA CYS A 200 -5.72 -6.77 -1.62
C CYS A 200 -4.22 -6.53 -1.40
N ASP A 201 -3.53 -7.41 -0.66
CA ASP A 201 -2.10 -7.26 -0.38
C ASP A 201 -1.24 -7.77 -1.54
N ALA A 202 -0.44 -6.87 -2.09
CA ALA A 202 0.58 -7.15 -3.09
C ALA A 202 1.62 -6.03 -3.07
N THR A 203 2.89 -6.35 -3.31
CA THR A 203 3.93 -5.32 -3.44
C THR A 203 3.70 -4.46 -4.69
N LEU A 204 4.25 -3.25 -4.72
CA LEU A 204 4.21 -2.37 -5.88
C LEU A 204 4.88 -3.03 -7.09
N SER A 205 6.02 -3.69 -6.90
CA SER A 205 6.72 -4.43 -7.95
C SER A 205 5.89 -5.59 -8.50
N TYR A 206 5.33 -6.43 -7.62
CA TYR A 206 4.51 -7.55 -8.05
C TYR A 206 3.25 -7.09 -8.79
N THR A 207 2.66 -5.98 -8.33
CA THR A 207 1.50 -5.35 -8.99
C THR A 207 1.85 -4.78 -10.35
N GLU A 208 3.03 -4.18 -10.51
CA GLU A 208 3.53 -3.71 -11.81
C GLU A 208 3.75 -4.88 -12.78
N ASP A 209 4.38 -5.97 -12.31
CA ASP A 209 4.70 -7.15 -13.11
C ASP A 209 3.44 -7.91 -13.57
N HIS A 210 2.36 -7.85 -12.80
CA HIS A 210 1.08 -8.53 -13.08
C HIS A 210 -0.07 -7.54 -13.30
N LEU A 211 0.26 -6.34 -13.81
CA LEU A 211 -0.72 -5.26 -13.92
C LEU A 211 -1.90 -5.65 -14.83
N ASP A 212 -1.67 -6.48 -15.84
CA ASP A 212 -2.68 -6.98 -16.76
C ASP A 212 -3.74 -7.87 -16.07
N GLU A 213 -3.38 -8.60 -15.02
CA GLU A 213 -4.28 -9.44 -14.22
C GLU A 213 -5.11 -8.64 -13.19
N VAL A 214 -4.69 -7.41 -12.85
CA VAL A 214 -5.36 -6.55 -11.86
C VAL A 214 -6.82 -6.30 -12.22
N GLY A 215 -7.70 -6.61 -11.26
CA GLY A 215 -9.16 -6.50 -11.38
C GLY A 215 -9.87 -7.82 -11.72
N GLY A 216 -9.10 -8.87 -12.04
CA GLY A 216 -9.57 -10.25 -12.15
C GLY A 216 -9.41 -11.00 -10.82
N PRO A 217 -8.92 -12.26 -10.84
CA PRO A 217 -8.58 -12.99 -9.62
C PRO A 217 -7.47 -12.31 -8.81
N PHE A 218 -6.52 -11.65 -9.49
CA PHE A 218 -5.50 -10.82 -8.87
C PHE A 218 -6.07 -9.42 -8.60
N LEU A 219 -6.02 -8.99 -7.33
CA LEU A 219 -6.61 -7.75 -6.83
C LEU A 219 -8.06 -7.52 -7.32
N PRO A 220 -9.03 -8.34 -6.89
CA PRO A 220 -10.43 -8.21 -7.28
C PRO A 220 -10.97 -6.80 -7.04
N GLY A 221 -11.68 -6.27 -8.04
CA GLY A 221 -12.17 -4.88 -8.00
C GLY A 221 -11.06 -3.83 -8.09
N ARG A 222 -9.81 -4.21 -8.39
CA ARG A 222 -8.63 -3.33 -8.41
C ARG A 222 -8.33 -2.68 -7.05
N ILE A 223 -8.79 -3.29 -5.96
CA ILE A 223 -8.49 -2.81 -4.61
C ILE A 223 -7.11 -3.31 -4.24
N HIS A 224 -6.25 -2.39 -3.82
CA HIS A 224 -4.86 -2.66 -3.51
C HIS A 224 -4.48 -2.01 -2.19
N CYS A 225 -3.88 -2.81 -1.31
CA CYS A 225 -3.56 -2.46 0.06
C CYS A 225 -2.22 -3.11 0.47
N PRO A 226 -1.06 -2.65 -0.03
CA PRO A 226 0.21 -3.24 0.37
C PRO A 226 0.35 -3.17 1.89
N TRP A 227 0.45 -4.32 2.56
CA TRP A 227 0.37 -4.38 4.02
C TRP A 227 1.49 -3.59 4.69
N ASN A 228 2.66 -3.54 4.05
CA ASN A 228 3.82 -2.83 4.54
C ASN A 228 3.93 -1.40 3.99
N SER A 229 2.85 -0.88 3.39
CA SER A 229 2.81 0.48 2.88
C SER A 229 2.98 1.52 3.99
N ARG A 230 3.75 2.57 3.70
CA ARG A 230 3.91 3.75 4.54
C ARG A 230 4.19 4.97 3.69
N LEU A 231 3.71 6.13 4.14
CA LEU A 231 4.10 7.41 3.57
C LEU A 231 5.50 7.78 4.05
N VAL A 232 6.31 8.32 3.14
CA VAL A 232 7.70 8.72 3.40
C VAL A 232 7.79 10.23 3.60
N ARG A 233 7.15 11.00 2.71
CA ARG A 233 7.18 12.47 2.72
C ARG A 233 6.11 13.05 1.80
N GLU A 234 5.69 14.28 2.08
CA GLU A 234 4.96 15.12 1.11
C GLU A 234 5.93 15.59 0.02
N VAL A 235 5.45 15.64 -1.23
CA VAL A 235 6.22 16.11 -2.39
C VAL A 235 5.46 17.22 -3.10
N THR A 236 6.19 18.14 -3.72
CA THR A 236 5.57 19.17 -4.56
C THR A 236 4.89 18.52 -5.76
N ALA A 237 3.75 19.06 -6.16
CA ALA A 237 3.11 18.70 -7.43
C ALA A 237 4.16 18.82 -8.56
N PRO A 238 4.44 17.73 -9.30
CA PRO A 238 5.47 17.72 -10.34
C PRO A 238 5.07 18.52 -11.58
#